data_AF-A0A4Q6AVS9-F1
#
_entry.id   AF-A0A4Q6AVS9-F1
#
_cell.length_a   1.000
_cell.length_b   1.000
_cell.length_c   1.000
_cell.angle_alpha   90.00
_cell.angle_beta   90.00
_cell.angle_gamma   90.00
#
_symmetry.space_group_name_H-M   'P 1'
#
loop_
_entity.id
_entity.type
_entity.pdbx_description
1 polymer ?
#
loop_
_entity_poly.entity_id
_entity_poly.type
_entity_poly.pdbx_seq_one_letter_code
_entity_poly.pdbx_strand_id
1 'polypeptide(L)'
;PETCNTYNMLKLSKLLFASAPSSAYMDYYERAVSNHILSSQHPSGGFVYFTPIRPQHYRVYSSPQESFWCCVGTGLENHGKYGEMIYAHNNKDLFINLFIPSVLNWKENGLVLKQETTFPETENTSFHFQLSKPKTFAVSFRYPSWVAEGKLKAWINKKEVPVKKVANGYVSLSRQWKTGDVLSLHLPMETKAEFLPDSSQWFSFVRGPIVLAAATDTTNLVGIKAGDSRMGHIASGPLYPVEKAPMIVAENKNFPASLQPVKGKPLTFTAANIVYPDSFKTLQLVPFYTLHDARYMLYWRFATPTQLESIREELGRNEKERLALEAITVDQVAPGEQQPESDHNFKGENTESGVFRERHWRHAAGWFSYDLKNTKGEARKLRVTYFGGDKGRKFDILLNGK
;
A
#
# COMPACT_ATOMS: atom_id res chain seq x y z
N PRO A 1 5.80 3.31 -2.98
CA PRO A 1 6.04 2.96 -1.58
C PRO A 1 7.24 2.03 -1.44
N GLU A 2 8.07 2.20 -0.41
CA GLU A 2 9.13 1.25 -0.04
C GLU A 2 8.58 0.18 0.92
N THR A 3 8.94 -1.09 0.71
CA THR A 3 8.42 -2.23 1.49
C THR A 3 8.88 -2.22 2.95
N CYS A 4 10.14 -1.83 3.24
CA CYS A 4 10.66 -1.69 4.61
C CYS A 4 9.80 -0.79 5.48
N ASN A 5 9.27 0.29 4.91
CA ASN A 5 8.47 1.28 5.63
C ASN A 5 7.18 0.63 6.14
N THR A 6 6.52 -0.16 5.29
CA THR A 6 5.32 -0.90 5.68
C THR A 6 5.62 -2.01 6.69
N TYR A 7 6.71 -2.77 6.51
CA TYR A 7 7.15 -3.75 7.51
C TYR A 7 7.30 -3.11 8.91
N ASN A 8 7.95 -1.94 9.00
CA ASN A 8 8.17 -1.27 10.28
C ASN A 8 6.88 -0.65 10.84
N MET A 9 6.00 -0.12 9.98
CA MET A 9 4.70 0.37 10.43
C MET A 9 3.82 -0.76 10.98
N LEU A 10 3.87 -1.97 10.42
CA LEU A 10 3.18 -3.14 10.96
C LEU A 10 3.68 -3.49 12.37
N LYS A 11 5.01 -3.46 12.59
CA LYS A 11 5.60 -3.66 13.93
C LYS A 11 5.11 -2.60 14.91
N LEU A 12 5.08 -1.33 14.51
CA LEU A 12 4.55 -0.25 15.33
C LEU A 12 3.06 -0.46 15.64
N SER A 13 2.23 -0.80 14.66
CA SER A 13 0.81 -1.09 14.87
C SER A 13 0.57 -2.24 15.84
N LYS A 14 1.41 -3.29 15.79
CA LYS A 14 1.38 -4.39 16.76
C LYS A 14 1.67 -3.91 18.19
N LEU A 15 2.72 -3.09 18.38
CA LEU A 15 3.07 -2.55 19.70
C LEU A 15 1.98 -1.62 20.24
N LEU A 16 1.45 -0.73 19.41
CA LEU A 16 0.36 0.17 19.77
C LEU A 16 -0.92 -0.60 20.14
N PHE A 17 -1.23 -1.66 19.39
CA PHE A 17 -2.35 -2.53 19.70
C PHE A 17 -2.16 -3.27 21.04
N ALA A 18 -0.96 -3.78 21.31
CA ALA A 18 -0.67 -4.45 22.58
C ALA A 18 -0.81 -3.51 23.79
N SER A 19 -0.47 -2.23 23.63
CA SER A 19 -0.64 -1.21 24.68
C SER A 19 -2.08 -0.74 24.83
N ALA A 20 -2.80 -0.55 23.72
CA ALA A 20 -4.15 -0.02 23.69
C ALA A 20 -4.94 -0.69 22.55
N PRO A 21 -5.61 -1.84 22.81
CA PRO A 21 -6.32 -2.57 21.77
C PRO A 21 -7.37 -1.70 21.09
N SER A 22 -7.23 -1.51 19.78
CA SER A 22 -8.14 -0.73 18.93
C SER A 22 -8.22 -1.35 17.54
N SER A 23 -9.42 -1.41 16.96
CA SER A 23 -9.63 -1.95 15.62
C SER A 23 -8.88 -1.14 14.56
N ALA A 24 -8.69 0.16 14.77
CA ALA A 24 -8.01 1.04 13.82
C ALA A 24 -6.57 0.58 13.51
N TYR A 25 -5.84 0.09 14.51
CA TYR A 25 -4.51 -0.48 14.28
C TYR A 25 -4.57 -1.75 13.41
N MET A 26 -5.59 -2.57 13.62
CA MET A 26 -5.77 -3.82 12.87
C MET A 26 -6.40 -3.61 11.49
N ASP A 27 -7.14 -2.52 11.28
CA ASP A 27 -7.59 -2.09 9.96
C ASP A 27 -6.40 -1.66 9.09
N TYR A 28 -5.47 -0.87 9.67
CA TYR A 28 -4.21 -0.57 9.00
C TYR A 28 -3.39 -1.85 8.75
N TYR A 29 -3.29 -2.72 9.76
CA TYR A 29 -2.52 -3.97 9.66
C TYR A 29 -3.04 -4.86 8.53
N GLU A 30 -4.36 -5.08 8.46
CA GLU A 30 -5.01 -5.85 7.41
C GLU A 30 -4.79 -5.24 6.03
N ARG A 31 -4.94 -3.91 5.91
CA ARG A 31 -4.73 -3.18 4.66
C ARG A 31 -3.29 -3.32 4.16
N ALA A 32 -2.32 -3.13 5.04
CA ALA A 32 -0.90 -3.19 4.70
C ALA A 32 -0.44 -4.62 4.39
N VAL A 33 -0.86 -5.62 5.18
CA VAL A 33 -0.50 -7.03 4.94
C VAL A 33 -1.10 -7.53 3.63
N SER A 34 -2.41 -7.34 3.43
CA SER A 34 -3.12 -7.92 2.28
C SER A 34 -2.73 -7.30 0.95
N ASN A 35 -2.30 -6.03 0.95
CA ASN A 35 -2.10 -5.28 -0.31
C ASN A 35 -0.65 -4.91 -0.60
N HIS A 36 0.18 -4.67 0.42
CA HIS A 36 1.59 -4.30 0.19
C HIS A 36 2.54 -5.44 0.55
N ILE A 37 2.42 -6.05 1.73
CA ILE A 37 3.33 -7.15 2.10
C ILE A 37 3.08 -8.38 1.23
N LEU A 38 1.83 -8.82 1.10
CA LEU A 38 1.50 -10.00 0.29
C LEU A 38 1.86 -9.82 -1.20
N SER A 39 1.78 -8.60 -1.73
CA SER A 39 2.15 -8.29 -3.12
C SER A 39 3.66 -8.12 -3.36
N SER A 40 4.44 -8.00 -2.27
CA SER A 40 5.88 -7.70 -2.31
C SER A 40 6.78 -8.91 -2.45
N GLN A 41 6.22 -10.13 -2.55
CA GLN A 41 6.98 -11.33 -2.91
C GLN A 41 6.43 -11.89 -4.21
N HIS A 42 7.32 -12.22 -5.13
CA HIS A 42 6.94 -12.95 -6.33
C HIS A 42 6.60 -14.41 -5.98
N PRO A 43 5.59 -15.06 -6.58
CA PRO A 43 5.22 -16.44 -6.26
C PRO A 43 6.34 -17.47 -6.43
N SER A 44 7.32 -17.20 -7.31
CA SER A 44 8.53 -18.02 -7.48
C SER A 44 9.76 -17.55 -6.69
N GLY A 45 9.59 -16.59 -5.78
CA GLY A 45 10.65 -16.01 -4.95
C GLY A 45 11.19 -14.68 -5.49
N GLY A 46 11.83 -13.92 -4.59
CA GLY A 46 12.28 -12.55 -4.84
C GLY A 46 11.35 -11.51 -4.21
N PHE A 47 11.94 -10.42 -3.71
CA PHE A 47 11.26 -9.38 -2.95
C PHE A 47 11.26 -8.05 -3.70
N VAL A 48 10.17 -7.30 -3.54
CA VAL A 48 10.01 -5.96 -4.10
C VAL A 48 10.64 -4.93 -3.16
N TYR A 49 11.37 -3.97 -3.74
CA TYR A 49 11.80 -2.78 -3.00
C TYR A 49 10.74 -1.68 -3.08
N PHE A 50 10.51 -1.18 -4.29
CA PHE A 50 9.53 -0.13 -4.56
C PHE A 50 8.31 -0.72 -5.25
N THR A 51 7.14 -0.34 -4.75
CA THR A 51 5.85 -0.56 -5.42
C THR A 51 5.41 0.77 -6.04
N PRO A 52 5.62 1.00 -7.35
CA PRO A 52 5.18 2.24 -7.98
C PRO A 52 3.66 2.38 -7.95
N ILE A 53 3.19 3.59 -7.69
CA ILE A 53 1.78 3.97 -7.85
C ILE A 53 1.54 4.74 -9.15
N ARG A 54 2.60 5.00 -9.92
CA ARG A 54 2.52 5.62 -11.25
C ARG A 54 1.75 4.69 -12.19
N PRO A 55 0.77 5.21 -12.96
CA PRO A 55 0.03 4.45 -13.95
C PRO A 55 0.93 3.69 -14.94
N GLN A 56 0.57 2.44 -15.23
CA GLN A 56 1.24 1.58 -16.21
C GLN A 56 2.75 1.40 -15.99
N HIS A 57 3.18 1.47 -14.72
CA HIS A 57 4.53 1.09 -14.34
C HIS A 57 4.54 -0.30 -13.72
N TYR A 58 5.73 -0.82 -13.45
CA TYR A 58 5.94 -2.18 -12.95
C TYR A 58 6.91 -2.15 -11.77
N ARG A 59 6.99 -3.26 -11.03
CA ARG A 59 7.89 -3.41 -9.89
C ARG A 59 8.98 -4.45 -10.19
N VAL A 60 10.13 -4.27 -9.57
CA VAL A 60 11.29 -5.16 -9.70
C VAL A 60 11.35 -6.10 -8.50
N TYR A 61 11.80 -7.33 -8.76
CA TYR A 61 12.03 -8.37 -7.77
C TYR A 61 13.53 -8.61 -7.58
N SER A 62 13.92 -8.83 -6.33
CA SER A 62 15.27 -9.23 -5.96
C SER A 62 15.58 -10.65 -6.45
N SER A 63 16.87 -10.93 -6.67
CA SER A 63 17.36 -12.29 -6.92
C SER A 63 18.21 -12.76 -5.75
N PRO A 64 18.10 -14.03 -5.32
CA PRO A 64 19.02 -14.62 -4.36
C PRO A 64 20.48 -14.48 -4.83
N GLN A 65 21.41 -14.27 -3.90
CA GLN A 65 22.87 -14.12 -4.14
C GLN A 65 23.30 -12.84 -4.89
N GLU A 66 22.36 -12.10 -5.48
CA GLU A 66 22.65 -10.89 -6.26
C GLU A 66 22.18 -9.62 -5.53
N SER A 67 20.99 -9.67 -4.92
CA SER A 67 20.32 -8.49 -4.39
C SER A 67 20.41 -8.40 -2.87
N PHE A 68 21.15 -7.40 -2.37
CA PHE A 68 21.40 -7.19 -0.93
C PHE A 68 20.83 -5.85 -0.41
N TRP A 69 19.55 -5.60 -0.69
CA TRP A 69 18.90 -4.35 -0.30
C TRP A 69 18.24 -4.44 1.09
N CYS A 70 17.95 -3.31 1.72
CA CYS A 70 17.17 -3.29 2.98
C CYS A 70 15.83 -4.04 2.86
N CYS A 71 15.13 -3.89 1.73
CA CYS A 71 13.86 -4.57 1.45
C CYS A 71 13.99 -6.08 1.25
N VAL A 72 15.19 -6.59 0.92
CA VAL A 72 15.46 -8.04 0.95
C VAL A 72 15.53 -8.52 2.39
N GLY A 73 16.21 -7.79 3.27
CA GLY A 73 16.29 -8.09 4.70
C GLY A 73 14.90 -8.15 5.36
N THR A 74 14.08 -7.11 5.19
CA THR A 74 12.71 -7.12 5.73
C THR A 74 11.79 -8.09 4.99
N GLY A 75 12.00 -8.31 3.68
CA GLY A 75 11.31 -9.32 2.87
C GLY A 75 11.46 -10.73 3.44
N LEU A 76 12.66 -11.12 3.85
CA LEU A 76 12.91 -12.43 4.49
C LEU A 76 12.05 -12.63 5.75
N GLU A 77 11.84 -11.57 6.53
CA GLU A 77 11.02 -11.65 7.76
C GLU A 77 9.51 -11.62 7.48
N ASN A 78 9.07 -10.83 6.50
CA ASN A 78 7.65 -10.55 6.22
C ASN A 78 6.79 -11.82 6.12
N HIS A 79 7.25 -12.80 5.35
CA HIS A 79 6.43 -13.94 4.97
C HIS A 79 6.51 -15.11 5.95
N GLY A 80 7.44 -15.05 6.92
CA GLY A 80 7.57 -16.04 8.00
C GLY A 80 6.63 -15.79 9.19
N LYS A 81 5.86 -14.69 9.19
CA LYS A 81 5.17 -14.21 10.40
C LYS A 81 3.71 -13.78 10.20
N TYR A 82 3.03 -14.19 9.13
CA TYR A 82 1.62 -13.86 8.90
C TYR A 82 0.68 -14.22 10.06
N GLY A 83 1.03 -15.23 10.87
CA GLY A 83 0.27 -15.65 12.04
C GLY A 83 0.30 -14.70 13.24
N GLU A 84 1.27 -13.77 13.30
CA GLU A 84 1.64 -13.08 14.54
C GLU A 84 0.58 -12.13 15.11
N MET A 85 -0.36 -11.68 14.27
CA MET A 85 -1.44 -10.78 14.64
C MET A 85 -2.82 -11.29 14.21
N ILE A 86 -2.96 -12.58 13.82
CA ILE A 86 -4.31 -13.15 13.57
C ILE A 86 -5.12 -13.10 14.86
N TYR A 87 -4.49 -13.47 15.97
CA TYR A 87 -5.06 -13.45 17.30
C TYR A 87 -4.19 -12.64 18.25
N ALA A 88 -4.81 -12.11 19.30
CA ALA A 88 -4.13 -11.65 20.49
C ALA A 88 -4.92 -12.12 21.72
N HIS A 89 -4.28 -12.20 22.87
CA HIS A 89 -4.99 -12.56 24.10
C HIS A 89 -4.36 -11.87 25.30
N ASN A 90 -5.16 -11.70 26.35
CA ASN A 90 -4.64 -11.42 27.69
C ASN A 90 -4.67 -12.72 28.50
N ASN A 91 -4.65 -12.65 29.84
CA ASN A 91 -4.70 -13.84 30.70
C ASN A 91 -6.02 -14.64 30.61
N LYS A 92 -7.08 -14.06 30.03
CA LYS A 92 -8.44 -14.62 30.04
C LYS A 92 -9.13 -14.54 28.68
N ASP A 93 -9.08 -13.39 28.03
CA ASP A 93 -9.91 -13.07 26.86
C ASP A 93 -9.11 -13.15 25.57
N LEU A 94 -9.81 -13.53 24.49
CA LEU A 94 -9.27 -13.69 23.16
C LEU A 94 -9.71 -12.54 22.24
N PHE A 95 -8.79 -12.02 21.45
CA PHE A 95 -9.04 -11.11 20.34
C PHE A 95 -8.82 -11.83 19.02
N ILE A 96 -9.78 -11.70 18.12
CA ILE A 96 -9.71 -12.16 16.73
C ILE A 96 -9.57 -10.91 15.86
N ASN A 97 -8.37 -10.72 15.31
CA ASN A 97 -7.99 -9.51 14.60
C ASN A 97 -8.08 -9.67 13.09
N LEU A 98 -7.48 -10.74 12.53
CA LEU A 98 -7.41 -10.98 11.09
C LEU A 98 -8.24 -12.19 10.68
N PHE A 99 -8.76 -12.15 9.45
CA PHE A 99 -9.60 -13.22 8.91
C PHE A 99 -8.81 -14.18 8.02
N ILE A 100 -7.82 -14.86 8.60
CA ILE A 100 -6.87 -15.73 7.88
C ILE A 100 -7.06 -17.19 8.35
N PRO A 101 -7.17 -18.17 7.43
CA PRO A 101 -7.28 -19.59 7.78
C PRO A 101 -6.12 -20.03 8.68
N SER A 102 -6.43 -20.53 9.87
CA SER A 102 -5.41 -20.80 10.87
C SER A 102 -5.91 -21.70 12.00
N VAL A 103 -4.98 -22.22 12.78
CA VAL A 103 -5.24 -22.94 14.03
C VAL A 103 -4.45 -22.26 15.14
N LEU A 104 -5.16 -21.67 16.10
CA LEU A 104 -4.56 -21.18 17.34
C LEU A 104 -4.47 -22.32 18.35
N ASN A 105 -3.28 -22.55 18.89
CA ASN A 105 -3.07 -23.42 20.05
C ASN A 105 -2.72 -22.57 21.27
N TRP A 106 -3.73 -22.25 22.10
CA TRP A 106 -3.57 -21.48 23.32
C TRP A 106 -3.53 -22.42 24.54
N LYS A 107 -2.34 -22.97 24.78
CA LYS A 107 -2.09 -24.03 25.78
C LYS A 107 -2.44 -23.59 27.20
N GLU A 108 -2.08 -22.37 27.57
CA GLU A 108 -2.29 -21.78 28.89
C GLU A 108 -3.78 -21.68 29.24
N ASN A 109 -4.63 -21.56 28.22
CA ASN A 109 -6.09 -21.53 28.37
C ASN A 109 -6.77 -22.86 28.02
N GLY A 110 -5.99 -23.87 27.60
CA GLY A 110 -6.48 -25.17 27.15
C GLY A 110 -7.47 -25.07 25.98
N LEU A 111 -7.24 -24.12 25.06
CA LEU A 111 -8.06 -23.84 23.88
C LEU A 111 -7.28 -24.13 22.60
N VAL A 112 -7.90 -24.90 21.70
CA VAL A 112 -7.56 -24.94 20.28
C VAL A 112 -8.71 -24.29 19.53
N LEU A 113 -8.40 -23.26 18.73
CA LEU A 113 -9.39 -22.55 17.90
C LEU A 113 -9.00 -22.71 16.43
N LYS A 114 -9.84 -23.36 15.64
CA LYS A 114 -9.65 -23.47 14.19
C LYS A 114 -10.50 -22.41 13.49
N GLN A 115 -9.87 -21.57 12.69
CA GLN A 115 -10.54 -20.63 11.81
C GLN A 115 -10.60 -21.17 10.39
N GLU A 116 -11.82 -21.30 9.87
CA GLU A 116 -12.09 -21.75 8.51
C GLU A 116 -12.73 -20.62 7.70
N THR A 117 -12.10 -20.27 6.59
CA THR A 117 -12.57 -19.22 5.68
C THR A 117 -11.84 -19.33 4.35
N THR A 118 -12.42 -18.74 3.30
CA THR A 118 -11.69 -18.40 2.06
C THR A 118 -11.62 -16.89 1.86
N PHE A 119 -11.83 -16.11 2.93
CA PHE A 119 -11.66 -14.66 2.91
C PHE A 119 -10.29 -14.29 2.32
N PRO A 120 -10.22 -13.32 1.40
CA PRO A 120 -11.29 -12.40 0.99
C PRO A 120 -12.20 -12.88 -0.15
N GLU A 121 -12.06 -14.10 -0.67
CA GLU A 121 -12.92 -14.60 -1.76
C GLU A 121 -14.39 -14.78 -1.32
N THR A 122 -14.60 -15.05 -0.03
CA THR A 122 -15.92 -15.09 0.60
C THR A 122 -16.01 -14.10 1.76
N GLU A 123 -17.23 -13.72 2.08
CA GLU A 123 -17.54 -12.76 3.15
C GLU A 123 -17.84 -13.48 4.49
N ASN A 124 -17.45 -14.74 4.64
CA ASN A 124 -17.78 -15.57 5.79
C ASN A 124 -16.54 -16.20 6.42
N THR A 125 -16.54 -16.31 7.75
CA THR A 125 -15.51 -17.03 8.51
C THR A 125 -16.16 -17.76 9.68
N SER A 126 -15.69 -18.97 9.98
CA SER A 126 -16.11 -19.74 11.15
C SER A 126 -14.93 -20.05 12.06
N PHE A 127 -15.21 -20.10 13.36
CA PHE A 127 -14.25 -20.40 14.42
C PHE A 127 -14.79 -21.58 15.23
N HIS A 128 -14.05 -22.69 15.20
CA HIS A 128 -14.41 -23.95 15.82
C HIS A 128 -13.63 -24.12 17.11
N PHE A 129 -14.34 -24.21 18.23
CA PHE A 129 -13.77 -24.27 19.56
C PHE A 129 -13.53 -25.72 19.99
N GLN A 130 -12.32 -26.01 20.45
CA GLN A 130 -11.96 -27.23 21.15
C GLN A 130 -11.30 -26.85 22.48
N LEU A 131 -11.93 -27.20 23.60
CA LEU A 131 -11.45 -26.90 24.94
C LEU A 131 -11.22 -28.18 25.76
N SER A 132 -10.21 -28.13 26.62
CA SER A 132 -9.97 -29.18 27.62
C SER A 132 -11.13 -29.31 28.63
N LYS A 133 -11.78 -28.19 28.98
CA LYS A 133 -12.99 -28.12 29.80
C LYS A 133 -13.79 -26.86 29.47
N PRO A 134 -15.13 -26.87 29.65
CA PRO A 134 -15.92 -25.66 29.47
C PRO A 134 -15.42 -24.49 30.33
N LYS A 135 -15.30 -23.30 29.75
CA LYS A 135 -14.73 -22.12 30.43
C LYS A 135 -15.43 -20.83 30.01
N THR A 136 -15.58 -19.91 30.96
CA THR A 136 -16.13 -18.57 30.71
C THR A 136 -15.02 -17.57 30.41
N PHE A 137 -15.06 -16.99 29.21
CA PHE A 137 -14.17 -15.91 28.77
C PHE A 137 -14.82 -15.11 27.64
N ALA A 138 -14.29 -13.92 27.38
CA ALA A 138 -14.72 -13.11 26.25
C ALA A 138 -13.95 -13.49 24.99
N VAL A 139 -14.70 -13.64 23.89
CA VAL A 139 -14.16 -13.65 22.53
C VAL A 139 -14.54 -12.32 21.90
N SER A 140 -13.52 -11.52 21.59
CA SER A 140 -13.67 -10.20 20.98
C SER A 140 -13.22 -10.28 19.53
N PHE A 141 -14.14 -10.19 18.56
CA PHE A 141 -13.78 -10.16 17.15
C PHE A 141 -13.85 -8.73 16.61
N ARG A 142 -12.93 -8.39 15.71
CA ARG A 142 -12.86 -7.06 15.10
C ARG A 142 -14.14 -6.77 14.31
N TYR A 143 -14.65 -5.55 14.43
CA TYR A 143 -15.60 -4.96 13.51
C TYR A 143 -14.80 -4.07 12.54
N PRO A 144 -14.48 -4.53 11.32
CA PRO A 144 -13.62 -3.78 10.42
C PRO A 144 -14.27 -2.47 9.97
N SER A 145 -13.49 -1.39 9.84
CA SER A 145 -14.01 -0.10 9.37
C SER A 145 -14.57 -0.14 7.94
N TRP A 146 -14.17 -1.11 7.12
CA TRP A 146 -14.70 -1.29 5.77
C TRP A 146 -16.09 -1.96 5.74
N VAL A 147 -16.52 -2.62 6.83
CA VAL A 147 -17.89 -3.13 6.96
C VAL A 147 -18.80 -1.98 7.35
N ALA A 148 -19.85 -1.74 6.55
CA ALA A 148 -20.82 -0.69 6.87
C ALA A 148 -21.52 -0.95 8.21
N GLU A 149 -21.83 0.12 8.93
CA GLU A 149 -22.42 0.03 10.26
C GLU A 149 -23.74 -0.77 10.26
N GLY A 150 -23.89 -1.65 11.25
CA GLY A 150 -25.02 -2.58 11.36
C GLY A 150 -25.02 -3.75 10.35
N LYS A 151 -24.02 -3.88 9.47
CA LYS A 151 -24.00 -4.96 8.45
C LYS A 151 -23.26 -6.23 8.87
N LEU A 152 -22.30 -6.14 9.80
CA LEU A 152 -21.67 -7.33 10.38
C LEU A 152 -22.72 -8.18 11.12
N LYS A 153 -22.79 -9.46 10.79
CA LYS A 153 -23.63 -10.44 11.50
C LYS A 153 -22.80 -11.55 12.13
N ALA A 154 -23.28 -12.09 13.24
CA ALA A 154 -22.62 -13.17 13.97
C ALA A 154 -23.61 -14.21 14.46
N TRP A 155 -23.19 -15.47 14.47
CA TRP A 155 -23.97 -16.60 14.98
C TRP A 155 -23.12 -17.46 15.91
N ILE A 156 -23.74 -17.99 16.96
CA ILE A 156 -23.16 -19.04 17.79
C ILE A 156 -24.04 -20.27 17.63
N ASN A 157 -23.46 -21.38 17.18
CA ASN A 157 -24.19 -22.64 16.96
C ASN A 157 -25.46 -22.43 16.11
N LYS A 158 -25.32 -21.67 15.02
CA LYS A 158 -26.39 -21.28 14.08
C LYS A 158 -27.48 -20.34 14.64
N LYS A 159 -27.37 -19.90 15.90
CA LYS A 159 -28.26 -18.89 16.48
C LYS A 159 -27.64 -17.51 16.37
N GLU A 160 -28.35 -16.56 15.76
CA GLU A 160 -27.87 -15.19 15.59
C GLU A 160 -27.70 -14.53 16.97
N VAL A 161 -26.62 -13.76 17.12
CA VAL A 161 -26.30 -13.03 18.35
C VAL A 161 -26.20 -11.54 18.05
N PRO A 162 -26.58 -10.66 18.99
CA PRO A 162 -26.51 -9.23 18.78
C PRO A 162 -25.05 -8.77 18.60
N VAL A 163 -24.82 -7.98 17.56
CA VAL A 163 -23.52 -7.39 17.26
C VAL A 163 -23.51 -5.95 17.75
N LYS A 164 -22.89 -5.72 18.91
CA LYS A 164 -22.70 -4.38 19.46
C LYS A 164 -21.22 -4.02 19.46
N LYS A 165 -20.85 -3.10 18.55
CA LYS A 165 -19.49 -2.53 18.48
C LYS A 165 -19.25 -1.69 19.74
N VAL A 166 -18.19 -2.01 20.48
CA VAL A 166 -17.74 -1.22 21.63
C VAL A 166 -16.74 -0.13 21.19
N ALA A 167 -16.36 0.77 22.10
CA ALA A 167 -15.57 1.97 21.78
C ALA A 167 -14.25 1.69 21.05
N ASN A 168 -13.61 0.54 21.30
CA ASN A 168 -12.37 0.15 20.64
C ASN A 168 -12.57 -0.56 19.27
N GLY A 169 -13.80 -0.61 18.75
CA GLY A 169 -14.11 -1.19 17.44
C GLY A 169 -14.19 -2.72 17.40
N TYR A 170 -14.26 -3.38 18.55
CA TYR A 170 -14.51 -4.82 18.65
C TYR A 170 -15.98 -5.11 19.02
N VAL A 171 -16.39 -6.35 18.83
CA VAL A 171 -17.62 -6.90 19.37
C VAL A 171 -17.22 -8.00 20.33
N SER A 172 -17.62 -7.89 21.60
CA SER A 172 -17.18 -8.80 22.66
C SER A 172 -18.32 -9.70 23.11
N LEU A 173 -18.10 -11.01 23.03
CA LEU A 173 -19.05 -12.04 23.46
C LEU A 173 -18.47 -12.80 24.65
N SER A 174 -18.95 -12.48 25.85
CA SER A 174 -18.57 -13.16 27.10
C SER A 174 -19.60 -14.24 27.44
N ARG A 175 -19.15 -15.49 27.43
CA ARG A 175 -19.99 -16.66 27.77
C ARG A 175 -19.14 -17.85 28.16
N GLN A 176 -19.79 -18.91 28.64
CA GLN A 176 -19.17 -20.22 28.76
C GLN A 176 -19.06 -20.86 27.38
N TRP A 177 -17.82 -21.07 26.93
CA TRP A 177 -17.48 -21.79 25.70
C TRP A 177 -17.16 -23.25 26.03
N LYS A 178 -17.48 -24.15 25.11
CA LYS A 178 -17.17 -25.58 25.19
C LYS A 178 -16.76 -26.15 23.84
N THR A 179 -16.15 -27.33 23.86
CA THR A 179 -15.85 -28.08 22.63
C THR A 179 -17.10 -28.27 21.78
N GLY A 180 -16.95 -28.04 20.47
CA GLY A 180 -18.03 -28.13 19.50
C GLY A 180 -18.84 -26.84 19.32
N ASP A 181 -18.59 -25.80 20.13
CA ASP A 181 -19.13 -24.48 19.83
C ASP A 181 -18.52 -23.94 18.52
N VAL A 182 -19.35 -23.27 17.72
CA VAL A 182 -18.96 -22.60 16.48
C VAL A 182 -19.43 -21.14 16.51
N LEU A 183 -18.49 -20.21 16.37
CA LEU A 183 -18.77 -18.81 16.09
C LEU A 183 -18.64 -18.59 14.57
N SER A 184 -19.69 -18.10 13.92
CA SER A 184 -19.68 -17.75 12.49
C SER A 184 -19.88 -16.25 12.35
N LEU A 185 -19.11 -15.62 11.46
CA LEU A 185 -19.22 -14.20 11.14
C LEU A 185 -19.52 -14.03 9.64
N HIS A 186 -20.36 -13.05 9.34
CA HIS A 186 -20.57 -12.53 7.98
C HIS A 186 -20.12 -11.07 7.93
N LEU A 187 -19.22 -10.76 7.00
CA LEU A 187 -18.51 -9.50 6.85
C LEU A 187 -18.76 -8.93 5.44
N PRO A 188 -19.91 -8.29 5.19
CA PRO A 188 -20.27 -7.82 3.85
C PRO A 188 -19.25 -6.83 3.28
N MET A 189 -18.75 -7.08 2.06
CA MET A 189 -17.81 -6.20 1.38
C MET A 189 -18.53 -5.33 0.34
N GLU A 190 -18.25 -4.03 0.40
CA GLU A 190 -18.64 -3.07 -0.62
C GLU A 190 -17.46 -2.76 -1.54
N THR A 191 -17.76 -2.47 -2.81
CA THR A 191 -16.78 -1.94 -3.75
C THR A 191 -16.81 -0.41 -3.71
N LYS A 192 -15.65 0.23 -3.47
CA LYS A 192 -15.52 1.69 -3.29
C LYS A 192 -14.38 2.24 -4.15
N ALA A 193 -14.40 3.56 -4.36
CA ALA A 193 -13.26 4.33 -4.84
C ALA A 193 -12.67 5.14 -3.68
N GLU A 194 -11.40 4.90 -3.36
CA GLU A 194 -10.65 5.64 -2.35
C GLU A 194 -9.74 6.67 -3.05
N PHE A 195 -10.09 7.95 -2.93
CA PHE A 195 -9.31 9.06 -3.51
C PHE A 195 -8.04 9.34 -2.71
N LEU A 196 -7.01 9.86 -3.38
CA LEU A 196 -5.79 10.30 -2.72
C LEU A 196 -6.09 11.44 -1.72
N PRO A 197 -5.34 11.51 -0.61
CA PRO A 197 -5.57 12.51 0.45
C PRO A 197 -5.21 13.94 0.03
N ASP A 198 -4.46 14.12 -1.06
CA ASP A 198 -4.05 15.42 -1.61
C ASP A 198 -5.18 16.14 -2.38
N SER A 199 -6.40 15.62 -2.33
CA SER A 199 -7.58 16.12 -3.07
C SER A 199 -7.47 16.01 -4.60
N SER A 200 -6.40 15.38 -5.11
CA SER A 200 -6.31 15.06 -6.52
C SER A 200 -7.41 14.06 -6.90
N GLN A 201 -7.80 14.05 -8.17
CA GLN A 201 -8.83 13.15 -8.68
C GLN A 201 -8.24 11.78 -9.07
N TRP A 202 -7.17 11.35 -8.39
CA TRP A 202 -6.64 10.00 -8.46
C TRP A 202 -7.26 9.15 -7.35
N PHE A 203 -7.59 7.91 -7.67
CA PHE A 203 -8.23 7.00 -6.73
C PHE A 203 -7.87 5.54 -6.99
N SER A 204 -8.06 4.68 -5.99
CA SER A 204 -7.97 3.23 -6.14
C SER A 204 -9.34 2.59 -5.98
N PHE A 205 -9.62 1.55 -6.76
CA PHE A 205 -10.76 0.67 -6.46
C PHE A 205 -10.40 -0.25 -5.29
N VAL A 206 -11.33 -0.44 -4.36
CA VAL A 206 -11.20 -1.37 -3.25
C VAL A 206 -12.48 -2.19 -3.10
N ARG A 207 -12.36 -3.46 -2.69
CA ARG A 207 -13.48 -4.27 -2.22
C ARG A 207 -13.18 -4.78 -0.81
N GLY A 208 -13.95 -4.31 0.17
CA GLY A 208 -13.62 -4.52 1.58
C GLY A 208 -12.21 -3.96 1.89
N PRO A 209 -11.27 -4.76 2.42
CA PRO A 209 -9.90 -4.31 2.66
C PRO A 209 -8.97 -4.47 1.45
N ILE A 210 -9.43 -5.08 0.35
CA ILE A 210 -8.60 -5.49 -0.78
C ILE A 210 -8.58 -4.41 -1.86
N VAL A 211 -7.39 -3.98 -2.20
CA VAL A 211 -7.11 -3.06 -3.30
C VAL A 211 -7.16 -3.83 -4.61
N LEU A 212 -7.90 -3.30 -5.58
CA LEU A 212 -8.03 -3.87 -6.92
C LEU A 212 -7.11 -3.13 -7.91
N ALA A 213 -6.48 -3.89 -8.79
CA ALA A 213 -5.58 -3.39 -9.83
C ALA A 213 -5.83 -4.12 -11.15
N ALA A 214 -5.38 -3.54 -12.26
CA ALA A 214 -5.48 -4.17 -13.58
C ALA A 214 -4.10 -4.25 -14.24
N ALA A 215 -3.78 -5.42 -14.81
CA ALA A 215 -2.58 -5.57 -15.64
C ALA A 215 -2.82 -4.91 -17.00
N THR A 216 -1.95 -4.00 -17.41
CA THR A 216 -2.12 -3.23 -18.65
C THR A 216 -1.23 -3.70 -19.78
N ASP A 217 -0.05 -4.22 -19.45
CA ASP A 217 0.95 -4.67 -20.43
C ASP A 217 1.95 -5.61 -19.74
N THR A 218 2.54 -6.55 -20.48
CA THR A 218 3.57 -7.49 -20.00
C THR A 218 4.92 -7.29 -20.70
N THR A 219 5.02 -6.29 -21.57
CA THR A 219 6.24 -5.98 -22.32
C THR A 219 7.06 -4.86 -21.65
N ASN A 220 8.32 -4.72 -22.09
CA ASN A 220 9.24 -3.65 -21.65
C ASN A 220 9.43 -3.60 -20.12
N LEU A 221 9.48 -4.76 -19.47
CA LEU A 221 9.72 -4.93 -18.03
C LEU A 221 11.24 -5.09 -17.79
N VAL A 222 12.01 -4.09 -18.20
CA VAL A 222 13.48 -4.12 -18.16
C VAL A 222 13.94 -4.31 -16.71
N GLY A 223 14.82 -5.30 -16.48
CA GLY A 223 15.35 -5.56 -15.15
C GLY A 223 14.31 -6.01 -14.13
N ILE A 224 13.17 -6.59 -14.56
CA ILE A 224 12.12 -7.05 -13.63
C ILE A 224 12.65 -8.01 -12.55
N LYS A 225 13.68 -8.79 -12.87
CA LYS A 225 14.52 -9.47 -11.89
C LYS A 225 15.86 -8.76 -11.86
N ALA A 226 16.25 -8.28 -10.69
CA ALA A 226 17.49 -7.56 -10.53
C ALA A 226 18.70 -8.49 -10.43
N GLY A 227 19.84 -8.02 -10.93
CA GLY A 227 21.17 -8.55 -10.60
C GLY A 227 21.81 -7.81 -9.42
N ASP A 228 23.13 -7.82 -9.36
CA ASP A 228 23.97 -7.15 -8.35
C ASP A 228 24.21 -5.65 -8.56
N SER A 229 23.67 -5.09 -9.64
CA SER A 229 23.96 -3.71 -10.04
C SER A 229 23.47 -2.68 -9.02
N ARG A 230 24.24 -1.58 -8.89
CA ARG A 230 23.79 -0.41 -8.14
C ARG A 230 22.49 0.12 -8.75
N MET A 231 21.51 0.42 -7.89
CA MET A 231 20.15 0.80 -8.28
C MET A 231 19.34 -0.28 -9.02
N GLY A 232 19.79 -1.54 -9.02
CA GLY A 232 19.06 -2.66 -9.65
C GLY A 232 17.63 -2.88 -9.11
N HIS A 233 17.29 -2.30 -7.96
CA HIS A 233 15.95 -2.33 -7.37
C HIS A 233 14.95 -1.34 -8.00
N ILE A 234 15.42 -0.43 -8.87
CA ILE A 234 14.58 0.55 -9.55
C ILE A 234 14.06 -0.04 -10.87
N ALA A 235 12.75 0.12 -11.13
CA ALA A 235 12.14 -0.20 -12.41
C ALA A 235 12.56 0.84 -13.48
N SER A 236 13.73 0.66 -14.09
CA SER A 236 14.34 1.60 -15.03
C SER A 236 13.83 1.51 -16.47
N GLY A 237 12.86 0.64 -16.73
CA GLY A 237 12.25 0.50 -18.06
C GLY A 237 11.50 1.76 -18.48
N PRO A 238 11.14 1.87 -19.77
CA PRO A 238 10.56 3.09 -20.32
C PRO A 238 9.28 3.48 -19.59
N LEU A 239 9.14 4.78 -19.33
CA LEU A 239 7.92 5.36 -18.77
C LEU A 239 6.87 5.50 -19.88
N TYR A 240 5.67 4.98 -19.63
CA TYR A 240 4.55 5.18 -20.55
C TYR A 240 3.95 6.58 -20.34
N PRO A 241 3.50 7.26 -21.41
CA PRO A 241 2.88 8.57 -21.27
C PRO A 241 1.61 8.48 -20.40
N VAL A 242 1.51 9.34 -19.39
CA VAL A 242 0.45 9.28 -18.37
C VAL A 242 -0.91 9.62 -18.98
N GLU A 243 -0.95 10.51 -19.97
CA GLU A 243 -2.16 10.93 -20.69
C GLU A 243 -2.75 9.84 -21.60
N LYS A 244 -1.99 8.76 -21.83
CA LYS A 244 -2.44 7.55 -22.55
C LYS A 244 -2.84 6.42 -21.60
N ALA A 245 -2.62 6.57 -20.29
CA ALA A 245 -3.04 5.57 -19.31
C ALA A 245 -4.57 5.52 -19.22
N PRO A 246 -5.14 4.35 -18.92
CA PRO A 246 -6.58 4.24 -18.79
C PRO A 246 -7.09 5.08 -17.62
N MET A 247 -8.23 5.72 -17.84
CA MET A 247 -8.94 6.59 -16.91
C MET A 247 -10.35 6.05 -16.68
N ILE A 248 -10.97 6.47 -15.59
CA ILE A 248 -12.38 6.19 -15.33
C ILE A 248 -13.19 7.45 -15.62
N VAL A 249 -14.10 7.34 -16.58
CA VAL A 249 -14.95 8.42 -17.06
C VAL A 249 -16.38 8.16 -16.65
N ALA A 250 -16.95 9.03 -15.81
CA ALA A 250 -18.33 8.93 -15.37
C ALA A 250 -18.88 10.29 -14.93
N GLU A 251 -20.21 10.45 -14.94
CA GLU A 251 -20.90 11.70 -14.60
C GLU A 251 -20.71 12.12 -13.14
N ASN A 252 -20.57 11.16 -12.24
CA ASN A 252 -20.44 11.42 -10.81
C ASN A 252 -19.59 10.33 -10.13
N LYS A 253 -19.27 10.57 -8.85
CA LYS A 253 -18.38 9.70 -8.04
C LYS A 253 -19.03 8.38 -7.57
N ASN A 254 -20.27 8.08 -7.94
CA ASN A 254 -20.92 6.79 -7.66
C ASN A 254 -20.58 5.70 -8.70
N PHE A 255 -19.59 5.94 -9.56
CA PHE A 255 -19.11 4.99 -10.57
C PHE A 255 -18.63 3.63 -10.05
N PRO A 256 -18.22 3.41 -8.78
CA PRO A 256 -17.87 2.06 -8.31
C PRO A 256 -19.02 1.04 -8.44
N ALA A 257 -20.27 1.51 -8.39
CA ALA A 257 -21.45 0.68 -8.61
C ALA A 257 -21.58 0.16 -10.06
N SER A 258 -20.86 0.76 -11.01
CA SER A 258 -20.85 0.36 -12.42
C SER A 258 -19.84 -0.77 -12.71
N LEU A 259 -19.01 -1.16 -11.74
CA LEU A 259 -18.13 -2.31 -11.89
C LEU A 259 -18.95 -3.61 -11.94
N GLN A 260 -18.66 -4.45 -12.93
CA GLN A 260 -19.38 -5.72 -13.12
C GLN A 260 -18.51 -6.90 -12.64
N PRO A 261 -18.99 -7.77 -11.74
CA PRO A 261 -18.24 -8.96 -11.35
C PRO A 261 -18.11 -9.93 -12.52
N VAL A 262 -16.94 -10.56 -12.64
CA VAL A 262 -16.68 -11.57 -13.67
C VAL A 262 -17.14 -12.94 -13.16
N LYS A 263 -18.08 -13.56 -13.87
CA LYS A 263 -18.66 -14.86 -13.49
C LYS A 263 -17.57 -15.91 -13.29
N GLY A 264 -17.64 -16.64 -12.17
CA GLY A 264 -16.71 -17.73 -11.85
C GLY A 264 -15.32 -17.29 -11.40
N LYS A 265 -15.06 -15.97 -11.26
CA LYS A 265 -13.79 -15.43 -10.78
C LYS A 265 -14.01 -14.56 -9.53
N PRO A 266 -13.74 -15.07 -8.32
CA PRO A 266 -13.83 -14.28 -7.10
C PRO A 266 -13.00 -13.00 -7.18
N LEU A 267 -13.51 -11.92 -6.57
CA LEU A 267 -12.84 -10.61 -6.50
C LEU A 267 -12.37 -10.03 -7.85
N THR A 268 -12.94 -10.49 -8.96
CA THR A 268 -12.58 -10.03 -10.30
C THR A 268 -13.71 -9.21 -10.89
N PHE A 269 -13.39 -8.02 -11.39
CA PHE A 269 -14.37 -7.07 -11.92
C PHE A 269 -13.94 -6.55 -13.30
N THR A 270 -14.89 -6.05 -14.08
CA THR A 270 -14.61 -5.25 -15.27
C THR A 270 -15.18 -3.84 -15.11
N ALA A 271 -14.43 -2.86 -15.65
CA ALA A 271 -14.82 -1.47 -15.76
C ALA A 271 -15.19 -1.08 -17.20
N ALA A 272 -15.51 -2.05 -18.07
CA ALA A 272 -15.71 -1.86 -19.51
C ALA A 272 -16.64 -0.69 -19.90
N ASN A 273 -17.64 -0.38 -19.07
CA ASN A 273 -18.61 0.67 -19.36
C ASN A 273 -18.14 2.08 -18.99
N ILE A 274 -17.09 2.20 -18.19
CA ILE A 274 -16.62 3.48 -17.62
C ILE A 274 -15.12 3.71 -17.83
N VAL A 275 -14.40 2.76 -18.44
CA VAL A 275 -12.97 2.91 -18.75
C VAL A 275 -12.77 3.59 -20.09
N TYR A 276 -11.81 4.50 -20.14
CA TYR A 276 -11.34 5.18 -21.34
C TYR A 276 -9.82 5.04 -21.46
N PRO A 277 -9.24 4.92 -22.66
CA PRO A 277 -9.92 4.72 -23.94
C PRO A 277 -10.47 3.29 -24.11
N ASP A 278 -11.29 3.11 -25.14
CA ASP A 278 -11.97 1.85 -25.47
C ASP A 278 -11.05 0.64 -25.61
N SER A 279 -9.77 0.86 -25.96
CA SER A 279 -8.74 -0.19 -26.02
C SER A 279 -8.52 -0.93 -24.69
N PHE A 280 -8.96 -0.35 -23.56
CA PHE A 280 -8.83 -0.94 -22.23
C PHE A 280 -10.14 -1.56 -21.70
N LYS A 281 -11.19 -1.68 -22.52
CA LYS A 281 -12.48 -2.28 -22.10
C LYS A 281 -12.36 -3.73 -21.64
N THR A 282 -11.34 -4.45 -22.08
CA THR A 282 -11.09 -5.85 -21.71
C THR A 282 -10.32 -6.01 -20.40
N LEU A 283 -9.86 -4.92 -19.77
CA LEU A 283 -9.14 -4.97 -18.50
C LEU A 283 -9.99 -5.63 -17.41
N GLN A 284 -9.34 -6.51 -16.65
CA GLN A 284 -9.89 -7.11 -15.44
C GLN A 284 -9.24 -6.48 -14.22
N LEU A 285 -10.06 -5.99 -13.30
CA LEU A 285 -9.64 -5.55 -11.98
C LEU A 285 -9.60 -6.77 -11.07
N VAL A 286 -8.44 -7.08 -10.54
CA VAL A 286 -8.15 -8.23 -9.66
C VAL A 286 -7.49 -7.74 -8.37
N PRO A 287 -7.44 -8.53 -7.29
CA PRO A 287 -6.67 -8.16 -6.11
C PRO A 287 -5.21 -7.85 -6.45
N PHE A 288 -4.70 -6.70 -6.01
CA PHE A 288 -3.36 -6.25 -6.41
C PHE A 288 -2.25 -7.26 -6.05
N TYR A 289 -2.42 -8.00 -4.94
CA TYR A 289 -1.47 -9.01 -4.50
C TYR A 289 -1.35 -10.23 -5.44
N THR A 290 -2.26 -10.41 -6.41
CA THR A 290 -2.15 -11.50 -7.40
C THR A 290 -1.46 -11.06 -8.70
N LEU A 291 -1.27 -9.75 -8.89
CA LEU A 291 -0.75 -9.18 -10.13
C LEU A 291 0.77 -9.15 -10.09
N HIS A 292 1.43 -10.05 -10.83
CA HIS A 292 2.88 -10.08 -11.02
C HIS A 292 3.24 -9.96 -12.50
N ASP A 293 4.52 -9.75 -12.82
CA ASP A 293 5.07 -9.76 -14.18
C ASP A 293 4.32 -8.90 -15.21
N ALA A 294 3.82 -7.75 -14.77
CA ALA A 294 3.09 -6.83 -15.62
C ALA A 294 3.28 -5.37 -15.17
N ARG A 295 3.09 -4.46 -16.12
CA ARG A 295 2.69 -3.08 -15.86
C ARG A 295 1.25 -3.07 -15.39
N TYR A 296 0.92 -2.16 -14.48
CA TYR A 296 -0.40 -2.16 -13.86
C TYR A 296 -0.98 -0.78 -13.62
N MET A 297 -2.30 -0.77 -13.46
CA MET A 297 -3.06 0.32 -12.88
C MET A 297 -3.43 -0.04 -11.45
N LEU A 298 -2.91 0.75 -10.51
CA LEU A 298 -3.32 0.70 -9.11
C LEU A 298 -4.19 1.92 -8.78
N TYR A 299 -3.68 3.11 -9.12
CA TYR A 299 -4.43 4.36 -9.05
C TYR A 299 -4.89 4.80 -10.45
N TRP A 300 -6.16 5.19 -10.53
CA TRP A 300 -6.86 5.60 -11.74
C TRP A 300 -7.17 7.08 -11.64
N ARG A 301 -7.13 7.78 -12.78
CA ARG A 301 -7.61 9.16 -12.86
C ARG A 301 -9.10 9.14 -13.13
N PHE A 302 -9.89 9.82 -12.29
CA PHE A 302 -11.31 10.07 -12.53
C PHE A 302 -11.48 11.29 -13.43
N ALA A 303 -12.41 11.26 -14.38
CA ALA A 303 -12.82 12.43 -15.16
C ALA A 303 -14.33 12.39 -15.41
N THR A 304 -14.98 13.55 -15.53
CA THR A 304 -16.28 13.61 -16.20
C THR A 304 -16.07 13.62 -17.71
N PRO A 305 -17.08 13.26 -18.53
CA PRO A 305 -16.97 13.35 -19.99
C PRO A 305 -16.54 14.74 -20.47
N THR A 306 -17.02 15.79 -19.81
CA THR A 306 -16.70 17.20 -20.13
C THR A 306 -15.26 17.60 -19.77
N GLN A 307 -14.63 16.93 -18.80
CA GLN A 307 -13.28 17.23 -18.34
C GLN A 307 -12.20 16.35 -18.98
N LEU A 308 -12.58 15.30 -19.70
CA LEU A 308 -11.67 14.27 -20.18
C LEU A 308 -10.50 14.84 -20.99
N GLU A 309 -10.80 15.62 -22.03
CA GLU A 309 -9.76 16.13 -22.92
C GLU A 309 -8.85 17.16 -22.22
N SER A 310 -9.41 18.06 -21.41
CA SER A 310 -8.61 19.05 -20.68
C SER A 310 -7.67 18.40 -19.67
N ILE A 311 -8.12 17.33 -18.98
CA ILE A 311 -7.28 16.56 -18.06
C ILE A 311 -6.15 15.84 -18.83
N ARG A 312 -6.45 15.25 -20.00
CA ARG A 312 -5.43 14.57 -20.81
C ARG A 312 -4.36 15.53 -21.32
N GLU A 313 -4.78 16.70 -21.80
CA GLU A 313 -3.86 17.76 -22.22
C GLU A 313 -3.00 18.26 -21.06
N GLU A 314 -3.58 18.46 -19.88
CA GLU A 314 -2.84 18.87 -18.68
C GLU A 314 -1.80 17.81 -18.27
N LEU A 315 -2.20 16.54 -18.18
CA LEU A 315 -1.29 15.44 -17.86
C LEU A 315 -0.16 15.31 -18.87
N GLY A 316 -0.48 15.39 -20.17
CA GLY A 316 0.51 15.31 -21.23
C GLY A 316 1.49 16.49 -21.23
N ARG A 317 1.00 17.71 -20.99
CA ARG A 317 1.84 18.91 -20.86
C ARG A 317 2.78 18.79 -19.67
N ASN A 318 2.25 18.49 -18.48
CA ASN A 318 3.03 18.36 -17.26
C ASN A 318 4.10 17.27 -17.37
N GLU A 319 3.76 16.11 -17.95
CA GLU A 319 4.69 15.02 -18.14
C GLU A 319 5.77 15.36 -19.17
N LYS A 320 5.41 16.02 -20.28
CA LYS A 320 6.38 16.47 -21.29
C LYS A 320 7.36 17.48 -20.71
N GLU A 321 6.89 18.45 -19.93
CA GLU A 321 7.75 19.41 -19.24
C GLU A 321 8.69 18.73 -18.24
N ARG A 322 8.19 17.76 -17.48
CA ARG A 322 8.97 16.97 -16.52
C ARG A 322 10.06 16.15 -17.23
N LEU A 323 9.70 15.40 -18.27
CA LEU A 323 10.64 14.56 -19.03
C LEU A 323 11.68 15.40 -19.80
N ALA A 324 11.28 16.55 -20.36
CA ALA A 324 12.21 17.46 -21.02
C ALA A 324 13.25 18.02 -20.04
N LEU A 325 12.84 18.32 -18.80
CA LEU A 325 13.77 18.71 -17.74
C LEU A 325 14.69 17.55 -17.35
N GLU A 326 14.13 16.36 -17.13
CA GLU A 326 14.88 15.15 -16.74
C GLU A 326 15.94 14.79 -17.80
N ALA A 327 15.59 14.83 -19.08
CA ALA A 327 16.50 14.51 -20.19
C ALA A 327 17.71 15.45 -20.30
N ILE A 328 17.62 16.68 -19.78
CA ILE A 328 18.74 17.65 -19.74
C ILE A 328 19.38 17.74 -18.35
N THR A 329 18.90 16.96 -17.38
CA THR A 329 19.42 16.94 -16.00
C THR A 329 20.61 16.00 -15.95
N VAL A 330 21.80 16.56 -15.74
CA VAL A 330 23.05 15.79 -15.61
C VAL A 330 23.18 15.17 -14.21
N ASP A 331 22.74 15.90 -13.20
CA ASP A 331 22.76 15.46 -11.81
C ASP A 331 21.68 16.19 -11.01
N GLN A 332 21.25 15.58 -9.90
CA GLN A 332 20.22 16.15 -9.03
C GLN A 332 20.47 15.79 -7.57
N VAL A 333 20.44 16.81 -6.73
CA VAL A 333 20.42 16.67 -5.27
C VAL A 333 19.04 17.06 -4.75
N ALA A 334 18.52 16.30 -3.78
CA ALA A 334 17.34 16.67 -3.01
C ALA A 334 17.78 17.07 -1.58
N PRO A 335 17.99 18.37 -1.32
CA PRO A 335 18.45 18.84 -0.01
C PRO A 335 17.49 18.45 1.13
N GLY A 336 18.04 17.99 2.24
CA GLY A 336 17.28 17.50 3.40
C GLY A 336 16.89 16.01 3.32
N GLU A 337 17.19 15.31 2.22
CA GLU A 337 16.99 13.86 2.11
C GLU A 337 18.33 13.12 2.30
N GLN A 338 18.39 12.22 3.29
CA GLN A 338 19.64 11.57 3.72
C GLN A 338 20.38 10.87 2.57
N GLN A 339 19.67 10.06 1.78
CA GLN A 339 20.30 9.26 0.73
C GLN A 339 20.83 10.14 -0.43
N PRO A 340 20.03 11.04 -1.03
CA PRO A 340 20.53 12.02 -1.99
C PRO A 340 21.71 12.85 -1.45
N GLU A 341 21.66 13.33 -0.21
CA GLU A 341 22.76 14.16 0.33
C GLU A 341 24.05 13.36 0.56
N SER A 342 23.94 12.12 1.05
CA SER A 342 25.06 11.19 1.21
C SER A 342 25.69 10.84 -0.16
N ASP A 343 24.87 10.56 -1.17
CA ASP A 343 25.31 10.24 -2.53
C ASP A 343 26.06 11.39 -3.24
N HIS A 344 25.98 12.61 -2.67
CA HIS A 344 26.66 13.82 -3.14
C HIS A 344 27.57 14.45 -2.08
N ASN A 345 28.08 13.65 -1.13
CA ASN A 345 29.11 14.05 -0.16
C ASN A 345 28.78 15.37 0.57
N PHE A 346 27.55 15.48 1.07
CA PHE A 346 27.11 16.66 1.82
C PHE A 346 28.10 17.07 2.91
N LYS A 347 28.42 18.38 2.94
CA LYS A 347 29.18 19.04 4.00
C LYS A 347 28.49 20.34 4.37
N GLY A 348 28.65 20.78 5.62
CA GLY A 348 28.17 22.09 6.01
C GLY A 348 28.45 22.43 7.46
N GLU A 349 28.16 23.68 7.79
CA GLU A 349 28.34 24.29 9.09
C GLU A 349 27.09 25.12 9.45
N ASN A 350 26.61 24.99 10.68
CA ASN A 350 25.40 25.67 11.16
C ASN A 350 24.20 25.45 10.21
N THR A 351 24.03 24.20 9.78
CA THR A 351 22.96 23.80 8.85
C THR A 351 21.72 23.32 9.58
N GLU A 352 20.57 23.63 9.03
CA GLU A 352 19.28 23.07 9.41
C GLU A 352 18.61 22.45 8.17
N SER A 353 17.77 21.45 8.38
CA SER A 353 16.98 20.84 7.33
C SER A 353 15.60 20.50 7.86
N GLY A 354 14.61 20.49 7.00
CA GLY A 354 13.24 20.19 7.40
C GLY A 354 12.34 19.88 6.21
N VAL A 355 11.04 19.85 6.48
CA VAL A 355 10.01 19.61 5.48
C VAL A 355 9.04 20.78 5.50
N PHE A 356 8.74 21.34 4.32
CA PHE A 356 7.73 22.37 4.17
C PHE A 356 6.86 22.06 2.94
N ARG A 357 5.53 21.97 3.14
CA ARG A 357 4.56 21.56 2.10
C ARG A 357 5.02 20.29 1.36
N GLU A 358 5.35 19.26 2.14
CA GLU A 358 5.77 17.93 1.66
C GLU A 358 7.08 17.91 0.84
N ARG A 359 7.87 19.00 0.88
CA ARG A 359 9.19 19.05 0.23
C ARG A 359 10.28 19.23 1.27
N HIS A 360 11.33 18.42 1.17
CA HIS A 360 12.54 18.60 1.96
C HIS A 360 13.27 19.88 1.54
N TRP A 361 13.93 20.51 2.50
CA TRP A 361 14.76 21.69 2.29
C TRP A 361 15.97 21.65 3.22
N ARG A 362 17.01 22.40 2.84
CA ARG A 362 18.18 22.68 3.67
C ARG A 362 18.50 24.17 3.65
N HIS A 363 18.97 24.66 4.78
CA HIS A 363 19.43 26.01 5.04
C HIS A 363 20.75 25.94 5.83
N ALA A 364 21.58 26.98 5.74
CA ALA A 364 22.64 27.20 6.72
C ALA A 364 22.74 28.68 7.11
N ALA A 365 23.03 28.94 8.38
CA ALA A 365 23.50 30.25 8.82
C ALA A 365 25.01 30.42 8.54
N GLY A 366 25.74 29.30 8.44
CA GLY A 366 27.09 29.23 7.89
C GLY A 366 27.04 28.90 6.40
N TRP A 367 27.34 27.65 6.05
CA TRP A 367 27.38 27.19 4.66
C TRP A 367 27.00 25.72 4.53
N PHE A 368 26.67 25.29 3.32
CA PHE A 368 26.62 23.87 2.95
C PHE A 368 27.05 23.66 1.49
N SER A 369 27.51 22.45 1.17
CA SER A 369 27.97 22.08 -0.16
C SER A 369 27.64 20.64 -0.50
N TYR A 370 27.63 20.36 -1.81
CA TYR A 370 27.51 19.02 -2.39
C TYR A 370 28.51 18.86 -3.53
N ASP A 371 28.94 17.63 -3.79
CA ASP A 371 29.75 17.25 -4.93
C ASP A 371 28.82 16.84 -6.10
N LEU A 372 28.58 17.76 -7.03
CA LEU A 372 27.76 17.50 -8.22
C LEU A 372 28.54 16.67 -9.26
N LYS A 373 27.90 15.62 -9.77
CA LYS A 373 28.45 14.73 -10.80
C LYS A 373 28.27 15.34 -12.18
N ASN A 374 29.35 15.84 -12.77
CA ASN A 374 29.37 16.32 -14.15
C ASN A 374 30.57 15.77 -14.91
N THR A 375 30.75 14.44 -14.88
CA THR A 375 31.96 13.76 -15.38
C THR A 375 32.22 13.99 -16.86
N LYS A 376 31.17 14.21 -17.66
CA LYS A 376 31.27 14.51 -19.10
C LYS A 376 31.35 16.00 -19.42
N GLY A 377 31.25 16.88 -18.42
CA GLY A 377 31.27 18.31 -18.62
C GLY A 377 30.10 18.83 -19.47
N GLU A 378 28.94 18.20 -19.40
CA GLU A 378 27.75 18.53 -20.22
C GLU A 378 26.86 19.60 -19.55
N ALA A 379 26.90 19.71 -18.22
CA ALA A 379 26.06 20.67 -17.50
C ALA A 379 26.42 22.13 -17.84
N ARG A 380 25.41 22.94 -18.16
CA ARG A 380 25.55 24.39 -18.50
C ARG A 380 24.68 25.31 -17.66
N LYS A 381 23.73 24.77 -16.91
CA LYS A 381 22.76 25.53 -16.11
C LYS A 381 22.65 24.88 -14.74
N LEU A 382 22.58 25.71 -13.70
CA LEU A 382 22.18 25.28 -12.36
C LEU A 382 20.74 25.73 -12.13
N ARG A 383 19.86 24.80 -11.78
CA ARG A 383 18.48 25.10 -11.39
C ARG A 383 18.34 24.87 -9.89
N VAL A 384 17.96 25.92 -9.16
CA VAL A 384 17.69 25.85 -7.72
C VAL A 384 16.23 26.20 -7.48
N THR A 385 15.57 25.49 -6.57
CA THR A 385 14.17 25.75 -6.21
C THR A 385 14.11 26.34 -4.81
N TYR A 386 13.39 27.45 -4.66
CA TYR A 386 13.23 28.16 -3.40
C TYR A 386 11.75 28.26 -3.02
N PHE A 387 11.48 28.45 -1.72
CA PHE A 387 10.15 28.82 -1.28
C PHE A 387 9.92 30.32 -1.54
N GLY A 388 8.78 30.68 -2.15
CA GLY A 388 8.49 32.08 -2.50
C GLY A 388 8.46 33.04 -1.31
N GLY A 389 8.25 32.53 -0.08
CA GLY A 389 8.33 33.32 1.15
C GLY A 389 9.74 33.75 1.55
N ASP A 390 10.79 33.11 1.03
CA ASP A 390 12.20 33.47 1.24
C ASP A 390 12.66 34.65 0.35
N LYS A 391 11.72 35.36 -0.27
CA LYS A 391 12.02 36.47 -1.16
C LYS A 391 12.86 37.54 -0.45
N GLY A 392 14.00 37.87 -1.04
CA GLY A 392 14.91 38.91 -0.53
C GLY A 392 16.08 38.40 0.30
N ARG A 393 16.15 37.09 0.59
CA ARG A 393 17.35 36.48 1.18
C ARG A 393 18.53 36.59 0.21
N LYS A 394 19.73 36.82 0.76
CA LYS A 394 20.98 36.93 0.02
C LYS A 394 21.94 35.87 0.53
N PHE A 395 22.59 35.19 -0.40
CA PHE A 395 23.64 34.21 -0.16
C PHE A 395 24.39 34.01 -1.48
N ASP A 396 25.61 33.49 -1.37
CA ASP A 396 26.43 33.17 -2.52
C ASP A 396 26.22 31.70 -2.93
N ILE A 397 26.29 31.44 -4.23
CA ILE A 397 26.38 30.07 -4.77
C ILE A 397 27.74 29.97 -5.43
N LEU A 398 28.64 29.22 -4.80
CA LEU A 398 29.99 29.03 -5.30
C LEU A 398 30.08 27.71 -6.07
N LEU A 399 30.59 27.76 -7.30
CA LEU A 399 30.87 26.57 -8.10
C LEU A 399 32.38 26.37 -8.17
N ASN A 400 32.89 25.31 -7.55
CA ASN A 400 34.32 25.05 -7.40
C ASN A 400 35.08 26.24 -6.78
N GLY A 401 34.46 26.87 -5.76
CA GLY A 401 35.04 28.00 -5.02
C GLY A 401 35.03 29.35 -5.75
N LYS A 402 34.31 29.46 -6.87
CA LYS A 402 34.14 30.71 -7.63
C LYS A 402 32.72 31.21 -7.63
#